data_AF-A0A1F5ACT9-F1
#
_entry.id   AF-A0A1F5ACT9-F1
#
_cell.length_a   1.000
_cell.length_b   1.000
_cell.length_c   1.000
_cell.angle_alpha   90.00
_cell.angle_beta   90.00
_cell.angle_gamma   90.00
#
_symmetry.space_group_name_H-M   'P 1'
#
loop_
_entity.id
_entity.type
_entity.pdbx_description
1 polymer ?
#
loop_
_entity_poly.entity_id
_entity_poly.type
_entity_poly.pdbx_seq_one_letter_code
_entity_poly.pdbx_strand_id
1 'polypeptide(L)'
;MSDYWIKTILASLLLGTGLVSFLTMMARFGRPGDEIRSERLRKIHKWAGYVFIALLAPLAYFGVNFLAEMGDGLSPRGTFHFVLAMALVAVLLLKFLIVKTYRQLLRYANTLGMTLFTLTLIIFLITAGYFLVQKLAV
;
A
#
# COMPACT_ATOMS: atom_id res chain seq x y z
N MET A 1 3.14 21.18 -11.75
CA MET A 1 1.76 20.60 -11.81
C MET A 1 1.73 19.19 -12.37
N SER A 2 2.59 18.83 -13.34
CA SER A 2 2.77 17.46 -13.87
C SER A 2 2.99 16.41 -12.78
N ASP A 3 3.79 16.74 -11.77
CA ASP A 3 4.25 15.77 -10.77
C ASP A 3 3.13 15.29 -9.84
N TYR A 4 2.13 16.13 -9.58
CA TYR A 4 0.99 15.76 -8.75
C TYR A 4 0.08 14.76 -9.46
N TRP A 5 -0.12 14.89 -10.78
CA TRP A 5 -0.90 13.93 -11.55
C TRP A 5 -0.19 12.58 -11.64
N ILE A 6 1.13 12.56 -11.88
CA ILE A 6 1.92 11.32 -11.89
C ILE A 6 1.83 10.62 -10.52
N LYS A 7 2.07 11.35 -9.42
CA LYS A 7 1.96 10.79 -8.06
C LYS A 7 0.54 10.28 -7.77
N THR A 8 -0.50 10.99 -8.22
CA THR A 8 -1.90 10.60 -8.04
C THR A 8 -2.26 9.34 -8.82
N ILE A 9 -1.78 9.20 -10.07
CA ILE A 9 -1.97 8.00 -10.90
C ILE A 9 -1.28 6.81 -10.23
N LEU A 10 0.00 6.96 -9.86
CA LEU A 10 0.74 5.90 -9.17
C LEU A 10 0.09 5.50 -7.85
N ALA A 11 -0.36 6.47 -7.05
CA ALA A 11 -1.05 6.22 -5.78
C ALA A 11 -2.40 5.52 -5.99
N SER A 12 -3.14 5.87 -7.04
CA SER A 12 -4.40 5.21 -7.39
C SER A 12 -4.18 3.76 -7.83
N LEU A 13 -3.15 3.50 -8.64
CA LEU A 13 -2.76 2.15 -9.02
C LEU A 13 -2.26 1.33 -7.82
N LEU A 14 -1.49 1.96 -6.92
CA LEU A 14 -1.05 1.33 -5.67
C LEU A 14 -2.25 0.95 -4.80
N LEU A 15 -3.22 1.85 -4.64
CA LEU A 15 -4.46 1.57 -3.90
C LEU A 15 -5.26 0.43 -4.55
N GLY A 16 -5.43 0.46 -5.88
CA GLY A 16 -6.15 -0.58 -6.62
C GLY A 16 -5.49 -1.96 -6.50
N THR A 17 -4.18 -2.04 -6.64
CA THR A 17 -3.43 -3.30 -6.48
C THR A 17 -3.45 -3.79 -5.03
N GLY A 18 -3.36 -2.87 -4.06
CA GLY A 18 -3.55 -3.15 -2.64
C GLY A 18 -4.95 -3.71 -2.34
N LEU A 19 -6.00 -3.13 -2.92
CA LEU A 19 -7.37 -3.59 -2.79
C LEU A 19 -7.56 -5.00 -3.38
N VAL A 20 -7.03 -5.26 -4.58
CA VAL A 20 -7.07 -6.60 -5.19
C VAL A 20 -6.35 -7.62 -4.31
N SER A 21 -5.17 -7.28 -3.80
CA SER A 21 -4.41 -8.16 -2.89
C SER A 21 -5.17 -8.43 -1.60
N PHE A 22 -5.77 -7.39 -1.00
CA PHE A 22 -6.59 -7.50 0.21
C PHE A 22 -7.84 -8.36 -0.02
N LEU A 23 -8.64 -8.07 -1.05
CA LEU A 23 -9.89 -8.78 -1.33
C LEU A 23 -9.66 -10.24 -1.69
N THR A 24 -8.60 -10.56 -2.43
CA THR A 24 -8.26 -11.96 -2.76
C THR A 24 -7.84 -12.76 -1.54
N MET A 25 -7.10 -12.15 -0.61
CA MET A 25 -6.78 -12.73 0.69
C MET A 25 -8.04 -12.94 1.53
N MET A 26 -8.88 -11.92 1.67
CA MET A 26 -10.13 -11.99 2.42
C MET A 26 -11.08 -13.04 1.84
N ALA A 27 -11.21 -13.12 0.52
CA ALA A 27 -12.03 -14.13 -0.15
C ALA A 27 -11.51 -15.54 0.12
N ARG A 28 -10.19 -15.74 0.10
CA ARG A 28 -9.59 -17.07 0.33
C ARG A 28 -9.77 -17.55 1.77
N PHE A 29 -9.58 -16.68 2.75
CA PHE A 29 -9.62 -17.06 4.18
C PHE A 29 -10.98 -16.86 4.84
N GLY A 30 -11.77 -15.89 4.39
CA GLY A 30 -13.09 -15.59 4.95
C GLY A 30 -14.25 -16.29 4.26
N ARG A 31 -14.04 -16.84 3.05
CA ARG A 31 -15.04 -17.60 2.29
C ARG A 31 -14.39 -18.81 1.61
N PRO A 32 -14.04 -19.86 2.37
CA PRO A 32 -13.43 -21.06 1.81
C PRO A 32 -14.27 -21.63 0.66
N GLY A 33 -13.61 -21.96 -0.44
CA GLY A 33 -14.23 -22.60 -1.61
C GLY A 33 -13.41 -23.80 -2.05
N ASP A 34 -13.64 -24.28 -3.28
CA ASP A 34 -12.85 -25.37 -3.84
C ASP A 34 -11.35 -25.03 -4.01
N GLU A 35 -10.54 -26.07 -4.20
CA GLU A 35 -9.09 -25.96 -4.33
C GLU A 35 -8.69 -25.09 -5.54
N ILE A 36 -9.40 -25.22 -6.68
CA ILE A 36 -9.14 -24.46 -7.91
C ILE A 36 -9.27 -22.95 -7.64
N ARG A 37 -10.34 -22.55 -6.95
CA ARG A 37 -10.59 -21.18 -6.53
C ARG A 37 -9.53 -20.71 -5.53
N SER A 38 -9.17 -21.53 -4.55
CA SER A 38 -8.13 -21.23 -3.56
C SER A 38 -6.78 -20.95 -4.23
N GLU A 39 -6.38 -21.79 -5.19
CA GLU A 39 -5.16 -21.60 -5.97
C GLU A 39 -5.18 -20.34 -6.83
N ARG A 40 -6.30 -20.08 -7.53
CA ARG A 40 -6.47 -18.87 -8.34
C ARG A 40 -6.36 -17.61 -7.47
N LEU A 41 -7.04 -17.56 -6.33
CA LEU A 41 -6.97 -16.44 -5.39
C LEU A 41 -5.53 -16.25 -4.87
N ARG A 42 -4.82 -17.34 -4.57
CA ARG A 42 -3.40 -17.28 -4.17
C ARG A 42 -2.51 -16.68 -5.26
N LYS A 43 -2.70 -17.09 -6.52
CA LYS A 43 -1.93 -16.57 -7.66
C LYS A 43 -2.18 -15.07 -7.87
N ILE A 44 -3.45 -14.63 -7.86
CA ILE A 44 -3.82 -13.22 -7.99
C ILE A 44 -3.26 -12.40 -6.83
N HIS A 45 -3.42 -12.86 -5.59
CA HIS A 45 -2.87 -12.19 -4.40
C HIS A 45 -1.36 -11.96 -4.51
N LYS A 46 -0.62 -12.99 -4.94
CA LYS A 46 0.83 -12.94 -5.11
C LYS A 46 1.24 -11.94 -6.19
N TRP A 47 0.60 -11.98 -7.36
CA TRP A 47 0.86 -11.02 -8.44
C TRP A 47 0.54 -9.59 -8.04
N ALA A 48 -0.65 -9.35 -7.47
CA ALA A 48 -1.05 -8.04 -6.98
C ALA A 48 -0.07 -7.51 -5.91
N GLY A 49 0.43 -8.38 -5.02
CA GLY A 49 1.45 -8.02 -4.04
C GLY A 49 2.78 -7.60 -4.65
N TYR A 50 3.24 -8.25 -5.72
CA TYR A 50 4.46 -7.82 -6.41
C TYR A 50 4.29 -6.51 -7.17
N VAL A 51 3.15 -6.33 -7.84
CA VAL A 51 2.85 -5.05 -8.51
C VAL A 51 2.74 -3.93 -7.48
N PHE A 52 2.13 -4.18 -6.32
CA PHE A 52 2.07 -3.23 -5.22
C PHE A 52 3.49 -2.78 -4.78
N ILE A 53 4.42 -3.73 -4.60
CA ILE A 53 5.81 -3.41 -4.24
C ILE A 53 6.48 -2.57 -5.34
N ALA A 54 6.29 -2.95 -6.60
CA ALA A 54 6.86 -2.22 -7.74
C ALA A 54 6.34 -0.78 -7.86
N LEU A 55 5.06 -0.54 -7.52
CA LEU A 55 4.45 0.79 -7.49
C LEU A 55 4.85 1.60 -6.26
N LEU A 56 5.08 0.95 -5.12
CA LEU A 56 5.50 1.62 -3.89
C LEU A 56 6.90 2.21 -4.02
N ALA A 57 7.82 1.54 -4.72
CA ALA A 57 9.20 1.98 -4.87
C ALA A 57 9.36 3.40 -5.47
N PRO A 58 8.77 3.76 -6.63
CA PRO A 58 8.86 5.12 -7.17
C PRO A 58 8.13 6.14 -6.29
N LEU A 59 7.01 5.78 -5.65
CA LEU A 59 6.33 6.66 -4.70
C LEU A 59 7.19 6.96 -3.47
N ALA A 60 7.89 5.94 -2.94
CA ALA A 60 8.84 6.10 -1.85
C ALA A 60 10.01 7.01 -2.26
N TYR A 61 10.55 6.84 -3.47
CA TYR A 61 11.58 7.73 -4.03
C TYR A 61 11.10 9.20 -4.06
N PHE A 62 9.91 9.46 -4.59
CA PHE A 62 9.34 10.81 -4.58
C PHE A 62 9.11 11.37 -3.17
N GLY A 63 8.75 10.52 -2.21
CA GLY A 63 8.56 10.90 -0.81
C GLY A 63 9.87 11.27 -0.13
N VAL A 64 10.95 10.51 -0.36
CA VAL A 64 12.29 10.81 0.19
C VAL A 64 12.84 12.10 -0.40
N ASN A 65 12.71 12.32 -1.70
CA ASN A 65 13.16 13.58 -2.31
C ASN A 65 12.39 14.77 -1.76
N PHE A 66 11.08 14.64 -1.60
CA PHE A 66 10.27 15.70 -1.00
C PHE A 66 10.65 15.99 0.46
N LEU A 67 10.99 14.97 1.24
CA LEU A 67 11.51 15.16 2.59
C LEU A 67 12.86 15.91 2.58
N ALA A 68 13.77 15.53 1.68
CA ALA A 68 15.07 16.17 1.55
C ALA A 68 14.96 17.65 1.14
N GLU A 69 14.01 17.98 0.26
CA GLU A 69 13.74 19.35 -0.16
C GLU A 69 13.12 20.20 0.96
N MET A 70 12.17 19.63 1.72
CA MET A 70 11.41 20.38 2.74
C MET A 70 12.13 20.49 4.09
N GLY A 71 12.96 19.50 4.46
CA GLY A 71 13.58 19.41 5.77
C GLY A 71 12.56 19.55 6.91
N ASP A 72 12.85 20.42 7.87
CA ASP A 72 11.97 20.73 9.01
C ASP A 72 10.73 21.56 8.64
N GLY A 73 10.61 21.98 7.38
CA GLY A 73 9.48 22.76 6.85
C GLY A 73 8.22 21.94 6.56
N LEU A 74 8.16 20.66 6.95
CA LEU A 74 7.00 19.82 6.70
C LEU A 74 5.77 20.30 7.48
N SER A 75 4.70 20.60 6.74
CA SER A 75 3.37 20.80 7.33
C SER A 75 2.94 19.59 8.20
N PRO A 76 2.02 19.76 9.16
CA PRO A 76 1.48 18.64 9.95
C PRO A 76 0.95 17.49 9.09
N ARG A 77 0.28 17.79 7.97
CA ARG A 77 -0.19 16.78 7.01
C ARG A 77 0.97 16.03 6.35
N GLY A 78 2.02 16.75 5.94
CA GLY A 78 3.22 16.16 5.35
C GLY A 78 3.96 15.25 6.32
N THR A 79 4.13 15.70 7.56
CA THR A 79 4.73 14.91 8.65
C THR A 79 3.91 13.65 8.92
N PHE A 80 2.59 13.75 9.04
CA PHE A 80 1.72 12.60 9.27
C PHE A 80 1.76 11.60 8.11
N HIS A 81 1.75 12.08 6.86
CA HIS A 81 1.94 11.23 5.68
C HIS A 81 3.27 10.48 5.74
N PHE A 82 4.37 11.17 6.06
CA PHE A 82 5.70 10.56 6.12
C PHE A 82 5.78 9.47 7.19
N VAL A 83 5.28 9.72 8.40
CA VAL A 83 5.25 8.73 9.48
C VAL A 83 4.45 7.48 9.08
N LEU A 84 3.27 7.67 8.47
CA LEU A 84 2.47 6.55 7.97
C LEU A 84 3.15 5.79 6.84
N ALA A 85 3.83 6.48 5.92
CA ALA A 85 4.58 5.85 4.83
C ALA A 85 5.75 5.00 5.35
N MET A 86 6.46 5.50 6.36
CA MET A 86 7.51 4.72 7.05
C MET A 86 6.93 3.50 7.75
N ALA A 87 5.78 3.63 8.43
CA ALA A 87 5.08 2.49 9.01
C ALA A 87 4.66 1.46 7.95
N LEU A 88 4.15 1.92 6.79
CA LEU A 88 3.79 1.05 5.67
C LEU A 88 5.00 0.23 5.18
N VAL A 89 6.16 0.88 4.99
CA VAL A 89 7.40 0.20 4.59
C VAL A 89 7.85 -0.80 5.66
N ALA A 90 7.84 -0.42 6.94
CA ALA A 90 8.20 -1.31 8.04
C ALA A 90 7.31 -2.56 8.10
N VAL A 91 5.98 -2.40 7.96
CA VAL A 91 5.01 -3.50 7.92
C VAL A 91 5.25 -4.39 6.69
N LEU A 92 5.59 -3.81 5.54
CA LEU A 92 5.89 -4.57 4.32
C LEU A 92 7.14 -5.43 4.50
N LEU A 93 8.21 -4.86 5.05
CA LEU A 93 9.44 -5.58 5.37
C LEU A 93 9.18 -6.71 6.36
N LEU A 94 8.42 -6.44 7.43
CA LEU A 94 8.04 -7.45 8.40
C LEU A 94 7.24 -8.60 7.75
N LYS A 95 6.26 -8.27 6.91
CA LYS A 95 5.48 -9.26 6.16
C LYS A 95 6.38 -10.10 5.27
N PHE A 96 7.31 -9.46 4.55
CA PHE A 96 8.27 -10.15 3.69
C PHE A 96 9.14 -11.12 4.49
N LEU A 97 9.71 -10.67 5.61
CA LEU A 97 10.52 -11.51 6.51
C LEU A 97 9.74 -12.70 7.06
N ILE A 98 8.48 -12.51 7.47
CA ILE A 98 7.63 -13.61 7.97
C ILE A 98 7.34 -14.63 6.86
N VAL A 99 7.02 -14.18 5.66
CA VAL A 99 6.67 -15.06 4.55
C VAL A 99 7.89 -15.81 4.00
N LYS A 100 9.08 -15.20 4.02
CA LYS A 100 10.30 -15.75 3.42
C LYS A 100 11.22 -16.47 4.40
N THR A 101 11.37 -15.92 5.60
CA THR A 101 12.39 -16.36 6.56
C THR A 101 11.74 -16.99 7.80
N TYR A 102 10.82 -16.29 8.47
CA TYR A 102 10.27 -16.69 9.77
C TYR A 102 8.92 -17.41 9.65
N ARG A 103 8.91 -18.59 9.00
CA ARG A 103 7.66 -19.31 8.67
C ARG A 103 6.80 -19.70 9.88
N GLN A 104 7.37 -19.80 11.08
CA GLN A 104 6.61 -20.04 12.33
C GLN A 104 5.63 -18.89 12.65
N LEU A 105 5.87 -17.69 12.10
CA LEU A 105 5.04 -16.50 12.30
C LEU A 105 3.98 -16.32 11.20
N LEU A 106 3.79 -17.28 10.30
CA LEU A 106 2.85 -17.17 9.17
C LEU A 106 1.41 -16.88 9.58
N ARG A 107 1.00 -17.23 10.81
CA ARG A 107 -0.32 -16.87 11.37
C ARG A 107 -0.60 -15.37 11.36
N TYR A 108 0.45 -14.52 11.39
CA TYR A 108 0.33 -13.07 11.36
C TYR A 108 0.30 -12.48 9.95
N ALA A 109 0.56 -13.27 8.90
CA ALA A 109 0.69 -12.76 7.53
C ALA A 109 -0.60 -12.10 7.02
N ASN A 110 -1.77 -12.62 7.43
CA ASN A 110 -3.06 -12.05 7.07
C ASN A 110 -3.27 -10.69 7.76
N THR A 111 -3.01 -10.60 9.07
CA THR A 111 -3.10 -9.34 9.82
C THR A 111 -2.20 -8.26 9.22
N LEU A 112 -0.95 -8.59 8.89
CA LEU A 112 -0.05 -7.65 8.22
C LEU A 112 -0.55 -7.26 6.83
N GLY A 113 -1.19 -8.18 6.10
CA GLY A 113 -1.86 -7.86 4.84
C GLY A 113 -3.00 -6.84 4.99
N MET A 114 -3.82 -6.98 6.03
CA MET A 114 -4.88 -6.01 6.33
C MET A 114 -4.27 -4.66 6.73
N THR A 115 -3.25 -4.65 7.58
CA THR A 115 -2.54 -3.43 7.99
C THR A 115 -1.94 -2.69 6.81
N LEU A 116 -1.29 -3.39 5.86
CA LEU A 116 -0.76 -2.78 4.64
C LEU A 116 -1.84 -2.06 3.83
N PHE A 117 -2.99 -2.71 3.63
CA PHE A 117 -4.09 -2.11 2.90
C PHE A 117 -4.66 -0.88 3.62
N THR A 118 -4.90 -0.99 4.93
CA THR A 118 -5.41 0.13 5.75
C THR A 118 -4.47 1.33 5.72
N LEU A 119 -3.16 1.12 5.91
CA LEU A 119 -2.17 2.20 5.85
C LEU A 119 -2.15 2.84 4.45
N THR A 120 -2.16 2.03 3.39
CA THR A 120 -2.22 2.53 2.01
C THR A 120 -3.45 3.39 1.77
N LEU A 121 -4.61 2.95 2.22
CA LEU A 121 -5.88 3.68 2.10
C LEU A 121 -5.81 5.02 2.84
N ILE A 122 -5.35 5.05 4.09
CA ILE A 122 -5.23 6.28 4.87
C ILE A 122 -4.28 7.26 4.18
N ILE A 123 -3.09 6.78 3.79
CA ILE A 123 -2.07 7.58 3.09
C ILE A 123 -2.64 8.18 1.80
N PHE A 124 -3.38 7.38 1.02
CA PHE A 124 -4.04 7.82 -0.20
C PHE A 124 -5.05 8.94 0.09
N LEU A 125 -5.93 8.75 1.07
CA LEU A 125 -6.99 9.70 1.40
C LEU A 125 -6.45 11.07 1.84
N ILE A 126 -5.38 11.10 2.65
CA ILE A 126 -4.78 12.37 3.13
C ILE A 126 -3.93 13.07 2.05
N THR A 127 -3.70 12.45 0.89
CA THR A 127 -2.91 13.02 -0.21
C THR A 127 -3.66 13.04 -1.53
N ALA A 128 -3.58 11.97 -2.33
CA ALA A 128 -4.21 11.87 -3.64
C ALA A 128 -5.72 12.06 -3.57
N GLY A 129 -6.39 11.45 -2.59
CA GLY A 129 -7.82 11.63 -2.36
C GLY A 129 -8.18 13.10 -2.06
N TYR A 130 -7.41 13.74 -1.17
CA TYR A 130 -7.57 15.17 -0.87
C TYR A 130 -7.38 16.04 -2.12
N PHE A 131 -6.33 15.79 -2.92
CA PHE A 131 -6.08 16.51 -4.17
C PHE A 131 -7.22 16.36 -5.18
N LEU A 132 -7.74 15.13 -5.35
CA LEU A 132 -8.87 14.87 -6.25
C LEU A 132 -10.13 15.61 -5.81
N VAL A 133 -10.45 15.59 -4.51
CA VAL A 133 -11.60 16.34 -3.96
C VAL A 133 -11.44 17.83 -4.22
N GLN A 134 -10.27 18.41 -3.96
CA GLN A 134 -10.02 19.83 -4.24
C GLN A 134 -10.17 20.19 -5.72
N LYS A 135 -9.79 19.28 -6.62
CA LYS A 135 -9.87 19.52 -8.07
C LYS A 135 -11.25 19.31 -8.66
N LEU A 136 -12.08 18.45 -8.05
CA LEU A 136 -13.45 18.20 -8.50
C LEU A 136 -14.47 19.18 -7.91
N ALA A 137 -14.13 19.85 -6.80
CA ALA A 137 -14.98 20.83 -6.14
C ALA A 137 -14.83 22.27 -6.71
N VAL A 138 -13.91 22.47 -7.66
CA VAL A 138 -13.64 23.73 -8.38
C VAL A 138 -14.01 23.53 -9.84
#